data_AF-A0A2V9MJV3-F1
#
_entry.id   AF-A0A2V9MJV3-F1
#
_cell.length_a   1.000
_cell.length_b   1.000
_cell.length_c   1.000
_cell.angle_alpha   90.00
_cell.angle_beta   90.00
_cell.angle_gamma   90.00
#
_symmetry.space_group_name_H-M   'P 1'
#
loop_
_entity.id
_entity.type
_entity.pdbx_description
1 polymer ?
#
loop_
_entity_poly.entity_id
_entity_poly.type
_entity_poly.pdbx_seq_one_letter_code
_entity_poly.pdbx_strand_id
1 'polypeptide(L)' 'MTIRLYWEDPYLTQFNCTVVEVCLVDQQPVAVLDQTAFYPTSGGQPFDTGHLGTARVLNVEEDASGK' A
#
# COMPACT_ATOMS: atom_id res chain seq x y z
N MET A 1 6.45 5.50 -9.29
CA MET A 1 5.16 5.01 -9.79
C MET A 1 5.03 3.57 -9.33
N THR A 2 4.02 3.31 -8.51
CA THR A 2 3.76 2.00 -7.90
C THR A 2 2.84 1.18 -8.80
N ILE A 3 3.15 -0.11 -9.03
CA ILE A 3 2.27 -1.03 -9.76
C ILE A 3 1.11 -1.43 -8.85
N ARG A 4 -0.13 -1.26 -9.33
CA ARG A 4 -1.35 -1.50 -8.56
C ARG A 4 -1.96 -2.85 -8.93
N LEU A 5 -1.59 -3.91 -8.21
CA LEU A 5 -1.96 -5.29 -8.51
C LEU A 5 -3.48 -5.51 -8.43
N TYR A 6 -4.18 -4.74 -7.58
CA TYR A 6 -5.63 -4.84 -7.39
C TYR A 6 -6.47 -4.46 -8.64
N TRP A 7 -5.89 -3.79 -9.64
CA TRP A 7 -6.57 -3.57 -10.93
C TRP A 7 -6.56 -4.80 -11.83
N GLU A 8 -5.54 -5.65 -11.69
CA GLU A 8 -5.37 -6.86 -12.52
C GLU A 8 -6.06 -8.06 -11.88
N ASP A 9 -5.89 -8.23 -10.57
CA ASP A 9 -6.53 -9.30 -9.79
C ASP A 9 -7.10 -8.74 -8.47
N PRO A 10 -8.40 -8.40 -8.43
CA PRO A 10 -9.05 -7.84 -7.23
C PRO A 10 -9.24 -8.87 -6.11
N TYR A 11 -8.99 -10.17 -6.36
CA TYR A 11 -9.08 -11.22 -5.34
C TYR A 11 -7.70 -11.59 -4.77
N LEU A 12 -6.62 -10.93 -5.21
CA LEU A 12 -5.26 -11.21 -4.76
C LEU A 12 -5.06 -10.76 -3.31
N THR A 13 -4.93 -11.72 -2.38
CA THR A 13 -4.73 -11.43 -0.95
C THR A 13 -3.28 -11.56 -0.47
N GLN A 14 -2.37 -12.05 -1.32
CA GLN A 14 -0.96 -12.26 -0.98
C GLN A 14 -0.09 -11.92 -2.20
N PHE A 15 0.96 -11.14 -1.98
CA PHE A 15 1.86 -10.69 -3.03
C PHE A 15 3.27 -10.44 -2.47
N ASN A 16 4.25 -10.36 -3.38
CA ASN A 16 5.61 -9.95 -3.04
C ASN A 16 5.85 -8.54 -3.58
N CYS A 17 6.63 -7.75 -2.84
CA CYS A 17 7.01 -6.40 -3.22
C CYS A 17 8.38 -6.04 -2.66
N THR A 18 8.98 -5.00 -3.21
CA THR A 18 10.18 -4.35 -2.69
C THR A 18 9.78 -3.03 -2.01
N VAL A 19 10.25 -2.82 -0.79
CA VAL A 19 10.18 -1.49 -0.17
C VAL A 19 11.22 -0.60 -0.83
N VAL A 20 10.79 0.41 -1.56
CA VAL A 20 11.67 1.32 -2.30
C VAL A 20 12.03 2.58 -1.53
N GLU A 21 11.23 2.92 -0.51
CA GLU A 21 11.45 4.08 0.35
C GLU A 21 10.85 3.83 1.74
N VAL A 22 11.50 4.35 2.78
CA VAL A 22 10.96 4.41 4.14
C VAL A 22 11.11 5.83 4.66
N CYS A 23 10.02 6.43 5.11
CA CYS A 23 9.99 7.78 5.63
C CYS A 23 9.13 7.87 6.90
N LEU A 24 9.15 9.04 7.55
CA LEU A 24 8.28 9.35 8.68
C LEU A 24 7.25 10.40 8.26
N VAL A 25 5.97 10.07 8.44
CA VAL A 25 4.84 11.01 8.25
C VAL A 25 4.12 11.10 9.60
N ASP A 26 3.99 12.30 10.16
CA ASP A 26 3.40 12.51 11.49
C ASP A 26 3.95 11.58 12.58
N GLN A 27 5.28 11.39 12.57
CA GLN A 27 6.02 10.48 13.47
C GLN A 27 5.68 8.99 13.30
N GLN A 28 4.90 8.61 12.28
CA GLN A 28 4.60 7.22 11.93
C GLN A 28 5.48 6.75 10.77
N PRO A 29 6.02 5.52 10.84
CA PRO A 29 6.80 4.95 9.74
C PRO A 29 5.89 4.62 8.55
N VAL A 30 6.27 5.10 7.38
CA VAL A 30 5.59 4.83 6.09
C VAL A 30 6.58 4.17 5.14
N ALA A 31 6.12 3.12 4.47
CA ALA A 31 6.87 2.41 3.46
C ALA A 31 6.24 2.62 2.08
N VAL A 32 7.04 2.99 1.09
CA VAL A 32 6.62 3.04 -0.32
C VAL A 32 7.04 1.74 -0.99
N LEU A 33 6.12 1.14 -1.74
CA LEU A 33 6.33 -0.14 -2.42
C LEU A 33 6.50 0.08 -3.92
N ASP A 34 7.21 -0.83 -4.59
CA ASP A 34 7.25 -0.88 -6.06
C ASP A 34 5.93 -1.38 -6.67
N GLN A 35 5.25 -2.27 -5.95
CA GLN A 35 3.95 -2.85 -6.30
C GLN A 35 3.13 -3.17 -5.05
N THR A 36 1.80 -3.09 -5.16
CA THR A 36 0.91 -3.35 -4.02
C THR A 36 -0.43 -3.95 -4.45
N ALA A 37 -0.93 -4.90 -3.66
CA ALA A 37 -2.35 -5.31 -3.69
C ALA A 37 -3.19 -4.58 -2.64
N PHE A 38 -2.58 -3.80 -1.72
CA PHE A 38 -3.34 -2.97 -0.79
C PHE A 38 -3.99 -1.80 -1.52
N TYR A 39 -5.32 -1.72 -1.48
CA TYR A 39 -6.08 -0.60 -2.00
C TYR A 39 -6.09 0.59 -1.01
N PRO A 40 -5.82 1.82 -1.46
CA PRO A 40 -5.92 3.03 -0.62
C PRO A 40 -7.38 3.44 -0.40
N THR A 41 -7.65 4.30 0.59
CA THR A 41 -8.99 4.90 0.72
C THR A 41 -9.30 5.74 -0.52
N SER A 42 -10.32 5.35 -1.29
CA SER A 42 -10.69 6.06 -2.53
C SER A 42 -12.10 5.70 -2.97
N GLY A 43 -12.81 6.66 -3.58
CA GLY A 43 -14.17 6.44 -4.10
C GLY A 43 -15.23 6.13 -3.03
N GLY A 44 -14.97 6.46 -1.76
CA GLY A 44 -15.83 6.10 -0.63
C GLY A 44 -15.60 4.70 -0.07
N GLN A 45 -14.69 3.92 -0.69
CA GLN A 45 -14.26 2.64 -0.17
C GLN A 45 -13.12 2.83 0.85
N PRO A 46 -13.16 2.16 2.01
CA PRO A 46 -12.08 2.18 2.98
C PRO A 46 -10.83 1.45 2.45
N PHE A 47 -9.67 1.83 2.99
CA PHE A 47 -8.40 1.16 2.69
C PHE A 47 -8.39 -0.31 3.10
N ASP A 48 -7.52 -1.08 2.44
CA ASP A 48 -7.28 -2.48 2.79
C ASP A 48 -6.41 -2.63 4.04
N THR A 49 -6.68 -3.67 4.82
CA THR A 49 -5.91 -4.01 6.02
C THR A 49 -5.18 -5.33 5.85
N GLY A 50 -4.09 -5.52 6.59
CA GLY A 50 -3.30 -6.74 6.53
C GLY A 50 -1.93 -6.59 7.16
N HIS A 51 -0.97 -7.34 6.62
CA HIS A 51 0.42 -7.32 7.09
C HIS A 51 1.39 -7.11 5.93
N LEU A 52 2.41 -6.28 6.15
CA LEU A 52 3.59 -6.17 5.31
C LEU A 52 4.75 -6.84 6.06
N GLY A 53 5.08 -8.07 5.67
CA GLY A 53 5.97 -8.93 6.46
C GLY A 53 5.38 -9.18 7.85
N THR A 54 6.10 -8.80 8.90
CA THR A 54 5.62 -8.90 10.29
C THR A 54 4.93 -7.64 10.80
N ALA A 55 4.90 -6.55 10.02
CA ALA A 55 4.30 -5.29 10.41
C ALA A 55 2.81 -5.25 10.03
N ARG A 56 1.95 -4.76 10.95
CA ARG A 56 0.53 -4.54 10.65
C ARG A 56 0.37 -3.25 9.83
N VAL A 57 -0.38 -3.33 8.73
CA VAL A 57 -0.77 -2.15 7.95
C VAL A 57 -1.87 -1.42 8.71
N LEU A 58 -1.61 -0.16 9.04
CA LEU A 58 -2.54 0.70 9.79
C LEU A 58 -3.34 1.64 8.89
N ASN A 59 -2.79 1.96 7.73
CA ASN A 59 -3.37 2.85 6.73
C ASN A 59 -2.73 2.58 5.35
N VAL A 60 -3.43 2.93 4.28
CA VAL A 60 -2.95 2.87 2.90
C VAL A 60 -3.38 4.15 2.20
N GLU A 61 -2.41 4.91 1.70
CA GLU A 61 -2.61 6.18 1.03
C GLU A 61 -1.91 6.17 -0.32
N GLU A 62 -2.42 6.95 -1.26
CA GLU A 62 -1.75 7.23 -2.53
C GLU A 62 -1.46 8.73 -2.59
N ASP A 63 -0.20 9.09 -2.81
CA ASP A 63 0.17 10.50 -2.93
C ASP A 63 -0.12 11.07 -4.34
N ALA A 64 0.05 12.38 -4.50
CA ALA A 64 -0.18 13.04 -5.80
C ALA A 64 0.74 12.57 -6.93
N SER A 65 1.82 11.85 -6.62
CA SER A 65 2.76 11.26 -7.57
C SER A 65 2.46 9.79 -7.90
N GLY A 66 1.39 9.23 -7.32
CA GLY A 66 1.01 7.84 -7.49
C GLY A 66 1.99 6.87 -6.82
N LYS A 67 2.59 7.31 -5.70
CA LYS A 67 3.34 6.45 -4.78
C LYS A 67 2.42 5.89 -3.70
#